data_AF-A0A453GL39-F1
#
_entry.id   AF-A0A453GL39-F1
#
_cell.length_a   1.000
_cell.length_b   1.000
_cell.length_c   1.000
_cell.angle_alpha   90.00
_cell.angle_beta   90.00
_cell.angle_gamma   90.00
#
_symmetry.space_group_name_H-M   'P 1'
#
loop_
_entity.id
_entity.type
_entity.pdbx_description
1 polymer ?
#
loop_
_entity_poly.entity_id
_entity_poly.type
_entity_poly.pdbx_seq_one_letter_code
_entity_poly.pdbx_strand_id
1 'polypeptide(L)'
;PAMEAQTGAALLLACLLALATIASSNNEGDILYSQRQVWKDPNNVLTSWDPTLVNPCTWFHVTCNNVNSVIRVYAASLFSFLL
;
A
#
# COMPACT_ATOMS: atom_id res chain seq x y z
N PRO A 1 -21.72 -36.90 16.04
CA PRO A 1 -21.88 -35.54 16.61
C PRO A 1 -20.52 -34.90 16.98
N ALA A 2 -19.82 -34.34 15.98
CA ALA A 2 -18.56 -33.59 16.19
C ALA A 2 -18.21 -32.60 15.06
N MET A 3 -18.93 -32.61 13.92
CA MET A 3 -18.57 -31.82 12.73
C MET A 3 -19.28 -30.46 12.61
N GLU A 4 -20.22 -30.14 13.51
CA GLU A 4 -21.01 -28.88 13.46
C GLU A 4 -20.32 -27.71 14.16
N ALA A 5 -19.41 -27.98 15.11
CA ALA A 5 -18.71 -26.93 15.87
C ALA A 5 -17.48 -26.36 15.12
N GLN A 6 -16.97 -27.10 14.13
CA GLN A 6 -15.71 -26.77 13.45
C GLN A 6 -15.92 -25.74 12.32
N THR A 7 -17.08 -25.75 11.68
CA THR A 7 -17.47 -24.79 10.62
C THR A 7 -17.69 -23.39 11.17
N GLY A 8 -18.31 -23.24 12.35
CA GLY A 8 -18.53 -21.94 12.97
C GLY A 8 -17.22 -21.26 13.37
N ALA A 9 -16.32 -21.99 14.05
CA ALA A 9 -15.01 -21.47 14.44
C ALA A 9 -14.13 -21.12 13.22
N ALA A 10 -14.14 -21.96 12.19
CA ALA A 10 -13.41 -21.69 10.95
C ALA A 10 -13.95 -20.46 10.20
N LEU A 11 -15.28 -20.29 10.14
CA LEU A 11 -15.91 -19.12 9.51
C LEU A 11 -15.60 -17.83 10.29
N LEU A 12 -15.65 -17.88 11.63
CA LEU A 12 -15.27 -16.76 12.47
C LEU A 12 -13.78 -16.40 12.30
N LEU A 13 -12.89 -17.40 12.26
CA LEU A 13 -11.47 -17.18 12.02
C LEU A 13 -11.21 -16.59 10.63
N ALA A 14 -11.89 -17.08 9.59
CA ALA A 14 -11.78 -16.55 8.23
C ALA A 14 -12.27 -15.10 8.15
N CYS A 15 -13.40 -14.76 8.80
CA CYS A 15 -13.87 -13.39 8.90
C CYS A 15 -12.88 -12.49 9.64
N LEU A 16 -12.32 -12.95 10.78
CA LEU A 16 -11.32 -12.18 11.53
C LEU A 16 -10.06 -11.93 10.71
N LEU A 17 -9.59 -12.93 9.96
CA LEU A 17 -8.46 -12.79 9.05
C LEU A 17 -8.77 -11.80 7.92
N ALA A 18 -9.95 -11.89 7.30
CA ALA A 18 -10.37 -10.94 6.26
C ALA A 18 -10.43 -9.50 6.81
N LEU A 19 -11.04 -9.29 7.99
CA LEU A 19 -11.07 -7.97 8.63
C LEU A 19 -9.65 -7.46 8.96
N ALA A 20 -8.76 -8.33 9.44
CA ALA A 20 -7.38 -7.96 9.71
C ALA A 20 -6.64 -7.54 8.42
N THR A 21 -6.85 -8.24 7.30
CA THR A 21 -6.27 -7.86 6.01
C THR A 21 -6.74 -6.49 5.53
N ILE A 22 -8.03 -6.19 5.65
CA ILE A 22 -8.62 -4.90 5.27
C ILE A 22 -8.12 -3.78 6.19
N ALA A 23 -7.98 -4.05 7.49
CA ALA A 23 -7.43 -3.09 8.45
C ALA A 23 -5.93 -2.83 8.22
N SER A 24 -5.20 -3.79 7.66
CA SER A 24 -3.78 -3.66 7.30
C SER A 24 -3.54 -3.06 5.91
N SER A 25 -4.60 -2.80 5.13
CA SER A 25 -4.47 -2.22 3.80
C SER A 25 -3.80 -0.85 3.88
N ASN A 26 -2.59 -0.75 3.33
CA ASN A 26 -1.83 0.48 3.20
C ASN A 26 -2.40 1.32 2.05
N ASN A 27 -3.53 1.96 2.30
CA ASN A 27 -4.28 2.69 1.28
C ASN A 27 -3.46 3.82 0.63
N GLU A 28 -2.53 4.44 1.38
CA GLU A 28 -1.60 5.45 0.85
C GLU A 28 -0.57 4.80 -0.09
N GLY A 29 0.00 3.65 0.30
CA GLY A 29 0.93 2.88 -0.51
C GLY A 29 0.34 2.42 -1.84
N ASP A 30 -0.92 1.96 -1.85
CA ASP A 30 -1.60 1.52 -3.07
C ASP A 30 -1.81 2.66 -4.06
N ILE A 31 -2.19 3.84 -3.57
CA ILE A 31 -2.36 5.06 -4.39
C ILE A 31 -1.02 5.44 -5.02
N LEU A 32 0.04 5.48 -4.23
CA LEU A 32 1.38 5.84 -4.70
C LEU A 32 1.95 4.80 -5.67
N TYR A 33 1.77 3.51 -5.42
CA TYR A 33 2.19 2.46 -6.33
C TYR A 33 1.46 2.54 -7.67
N SER A 34 0.15 2.80 -7.65
CA SER A 34 -0.63 3.04 -8.87
C SER A 34 -0.10 4.23 -9.65
N GLN A 35 0.28 5.31 -8.96
CA GLN A 35 0.88 6.49 -9.57
C GLN A 35 2.25 6.18 -10.21
N ARG A 36 3.08 5.35 -9.56
CA ARG A 36 4.36 4.89 -10.11
C ARG A 36 4.18 4.13 -11.44
N GLN A 37 3.14 3.30 -11.57
CA GLN A 37 2.89 2.54 -12.80
C GLN A 37 2.60 3.43 -14.02
N VAL A 38 2.02 4.61 -13.80
CA VAL A 38 1.69 5.55 -14.89
C VAL A 38 2.79 6.58 -15.15
N TRP A 39 3.76 6.71 -14.24
CA TRP A 39 4.89 7.62 -14.40
C TRP A 39 6.00 7.01 -15.24
N LYS A 40 6.48 7.77 -16.22
CA LYS A 40 7.69 7.41 -16.96
C LYS A 40 8.90 7.74 -16.08
N ASP A 41 9.52 6.71 -15.53
CA ASP A 41 10.69 6.80 -14.67
C ASP A 41 11.94 6.24 -15.37
N PRO A 42 12.58 7.01 -16.28
CA PRO A 42 13.75 6.54 -17.03
C PRO A 42 15.02 6.38 -16.18
N ASN A 43 15.04 6.98 -14.99
CA ASN A 43 16.19 6.96 -14.08
C ASN A 43 15.96 6.01 -12.88
N ASN A 44 14.84 5.27 -12.88
CA ASN A 44 14.47 4.34 -11.83
C ASN A 44 14.49 4.95 -10.41
N VAL A 45 14.16 6.24 -10.27
CA VAL A 45 14.19 6.94 -8.97
C VAL A 45 13.11 6.45 -8.00
N LEU A 46 12.05 5.82 -8.52
CA LEU A 46 10.94 5.27 -7.74
C LEU A 46 11.13 3.79 -7.41
N THR A 47 12.35 3.26 -7.49
CA THR A 47 12.61 1.82 -7.25
C THR A 47 12.25 1.36 -5.84
N SER A 48 12.33 2.24 -4.85
CA SER A 48 12.02 1.91 -3.45
C SER A 48 10.51 1.81 -3.15
N TRP A 49 9.64 2.11 -4.12
CA TRP A 49 8.19 2.14 -3.95
C TRP A 49 7.64 0.73 -4.12
N ASP A 50 7.84 -0.09 -3.09
CA ASP A 50 7.41 -1.47 -3.03
C ASP A 50 6.07 -1.59 -2.27
N PRO A 51 4.98 -2.02 -2.94
CA PRO A 51 3.64 -2.10 -2.33
C PRO A 51 3.53 -3.19 -1.26
N THR A 52 4.51 -4.09 -1.16
CA THR A 52 4.56 -5.10 -0.08
C THR A 52 5.02 -4.53 1.25
N LEU A 53 5.59 -3.32 1.25
CA LEU A 53 5.99 -2.61 2.46
C LEU A 53 4.78 -1.93 3.12
N VAL A 54 4.61 -2.20 4.40
CA VAL A 54 3.49 -1.71 5.22
C VAL A 54 3.46 -0.18 5.33
N ASN A 55 4.62 0.50 5.20
CA ASN A 55 4.73 1.94 5.45
C ASN A 55 5.42 2.67 4.27
N PRO A 56 4.70 3.54 3.54
CA PRO A 56 5.25 4.27 2.40
C PRO A 56 6.21 5.38 2.82
N CYS A 57 6.25 5.78 4.10
CA CYS A 57 7.22 6.74 4.62
C CYS A 57 8.67 6.25 4.57
N THR A 58 8.88 4.96 4.34
CA THR A 58 10.21 4.37 4.13
C THR A 58 10.68 4.49 2.68
N TRP A 59 9.81 4.88 1.76
CA TRP A 59 10.13 5.01 0.36
C TRP A 59 10.88 6.32 0.09
N PHE A 60 11.83 6.28 -0.84
CA PHE A 60 12.50 7.48 -1.31
C PHE A 60 11.52 8.46 -1.92
N HIS A 61 11.82 9.74 -1.73
CA HIS A 61 11.02 10.85 -2.23
C HIS A 61 9.61 10.95 -1.65
N VAL A 62 9.29 10.18 -0.60
CA VAL A 62 8.06 10.32 0.18
C VAL A 62 8.39 11.07 1.46
N THR A 63 7.56 12.06 1.81
CA THR A 63 7.65 12.78 3.08
C THR A 63 6.36 12.58 3.85
N CYS A 64 6.50 12.14 5.09
CA CYS A 64 5.39 11.92 6.00
C CYS A 64 5.38 12.94 7.14
N ASN A 65 4.23 13.07 7.77
CA ASN A 65 4.07 13.78 9.03
C ASN A 65 4.50 12.91 10.23
N ASN A 66 4.36 13.45 11.45
CA ASN A 66 4.73 12.78 12.70
C ASN A 66 3.85 11.58 13.07
N VAL A 67 2.76 11.34 12.33
CA VAL A 67 1.85 10.18 12.51
C VAL A 67 1.93 9.20 11.35
N ASN A 68 3.04 9.22 10.60
CA ASN A 68 3.35 8.31 9.49
C ASN A 68 2.33 8.36 8.33
N SER A 69 1.70 9.51 8.11
CA SER A 69 0.85 9.72 6.94
C SER A 69 1.58 10.59 5.92
N VAL A 70 1.46 10.21 4.65
CA VAL A 70 2.13 10.87 3.52
C VAL A 70 1.55 12.28 3.33
N ILE A 71 2.43 13.28 3.34
CA ILE A 71 2.05 14.69 3.13
C ILE A 71 2.64 15.29 1.85
N ARG A 72 3.76 14.76 1.34
CA ARG A 72 4.40 15.22 0.10
C ARG A 72 5.12 14.08 -0.59
N VAL A 73 5.23 14.19 -1.90
CA VAL A 73 5.92 13.25 -2.78
C VAL A 73 6.73 14.03 -3.81
N TYR A 74 7.98 13.63 -4.03
CA TYR A 74 8.93 14.31 -4.90
C TYR A 74 9.39 13.41 -6.05
N ALA A 75 8.55 13.15 -7.04
CA ALA A 75 8.97 12.41 -8.21
C ALA A 75 9.42 13.36 -9.33
N ALA A 76 10.69 13.28 -9.71
CA ALA A 76 11.23 13.92 -10.91
C ALA A 76 10.86 13.07 -12.15
N SER A 77 9.58 12.74 -12.31
CA SER A 77 9.08 11.94 -13.42
C SER A 77 8.24 12.87 -14.29
N LEU A 78 8.94 13.41 -15.28
CA LEU A 78 8.51 14.29 -16.36
C LEU A 78 6.99 14.40 -16.52
N PHE A 79 6.46 15.57 -16.15
CA PHE A 79 5.16 16.14 -16.53
C PHE A 79 5.02 16.33 -18.07
N SER A 80 5.58 15.45 -18.89
CA SER A 80 5.57 15.54 -20.36
C SER A 80 4.24 15.14 -21.00
N PHE A 81 3.15 14.99 -20.23
CA PHE A 81 1.79 14.81 -20.75
C PHE A 81 0.86 15.99 -20.44
N LEU A 82 1.38 17.09 -19.87
CA LEU A 82 0.63 18.34 -19.66
C LEU A 82 1.19 19.53 -20.47
N LEU A 83 1.96 19.24 -21.52
CA LEU A 83 2.22 20.15 -22.64
C LEU A 83 1.93 19.42 -23.96
#